data_AF-A0A2X2KCU0-F1
#
_entry.id   AF-A0A2X2KCU0-F1
#
_cell.length_a   1.000
_cell.length_b   1.000
_cell.length_c   1.000
_cell.angle_alpha   90.00
_cell.angle_beta   90.00
_cell.angle_gamma   90.00
#
_symmetry.space_group_name_H-M   'P 1'
#
loop_
_entity.id
_entity.type
_entity.pdbx_description
1 polymer ?
#
loop_
_entity_poly.entity_id
_entity_poly.type
_entity_poly.pdbx_seq_one_letter_code
_entity_poly.pdbx_strand_id
1 'polypeptide(L)'
;MIGHYIGMSFQIIDDVLDFTSTEKKLGKPVGSDLLNGHITLPILLEMRKNPDFKLKIEQLRRDSERKEFEECIQIIRKSDSIDEAKEVSSKYLSKALNLISELPDGHPKSLLLSLTKKMGSRNT
;
A
#
# COMPACT_ATOMS: atom_id res chain seq x y z
N MET A 1 -1.31 17.80 -10.24
CA MET A 1 -2.41 17.21 -11.04
C MET A 1 -3.22 16.24 -10.17
N ILE A 2 -4.55 16.27 -10.24
CA ILE A 2 -5.46 15.43 -9.41
C ILE A 2 -5.20 13.93 -9.62
N GLY A 3 -5.20 13.47 -10.87
CA GLY A 3 -5.07 12.04 -11.20
C GLY A 3 -3.77 11.39 -10.71
N HIS A 4 -2.67 12.16 -10.67
CA HIS A 4 -1.40 11.68 -10.13
C HIS A 4 -1.52 11.32 -8.64
N TYR A 5 -2.14 12.18 -7.83
CA TYR A 5 -2.31 11.92 -6.40
C TYR A 5 -3.26 10.77 -6.11
N ILE A 6 -4.32 10.64 -6.91
CA ILE A 6 -5.21 9.48 -6.86
C ILE A 6 -4.43 8.19 -7.18
N GLY A 7 -3.65 8.18 -8.26
CA GLY A 7 -2.84 7.03 -8.66
C GLY A 7 -1.80 6.62 -7.62
N MET A 8 -1.13 7.59 -6.99
CA MET A 8 -0.17 7.33 -5.90
C MET A 8 -0.85 6.66 -4.70
N SER A 9 -1.98 7.20 -4.25
CA SER A 9 -2.75 6.58 -3.17
C SER A 9 -3.22 5.16 -3.53
N PHE A 10 -3.70 4.97 -4.77
CA PHE A 10 -4.17 3.68 -5.24
C PHE A 10 -3.09 2.61 -5.18
N GLN A 11 -1.89 2.89 -5.69
CA GLN A 11 -0.78 1.93 -5.66
C GLN A 11 -0.37 1.60 -4.21
N ILE A 12 -0.28 2.60 -3.33
CA ILE A 12 0.08 2.37 -1.92
C ILE A 12 -0.95 1.46 -1.24
N ILE A 13 -2.24 1.63 -1.51
CA ILE A 13 -3.28 0.75 -0.97
C ILE A 13 -3.16 -0.66 -1.55
N ASP A 14 -2.82 -0.81 -2.82
CA ASP A 14 -2.58 -2.12 -3.43
C ASP A 14 -1.43 -2.87 -2.75
N ASP A 15 -0.30 -2.18 -2.54
CA ASP A 15 0.86 -2.71 -1.81
C ASP A 15 0.49 -3.10 -0.36
N VAL A 16 -0.36 -2.33 0.32
CA VAL A 16 -0.85 -2.67 1.68
C VAL A 16 -1.76 -3.90 1.66
N LEU A 17 -2.61 -4.03 0.63
CA LEU A 17 -3.53 -5.16 0.48
C LEU A 17 -2.78 -6.46 0.19
N ASP A 18 -1.61 -6.40 -0.45
CA ASP A 18 -0.74 -7.56 -0.68
C ASP A 18 -0.36 -8.28 0.62
N PHE A 19 -0.27 -7.55 1.76
CA PHE A 19 0.02 -8.14 3.08
C PHE A 19 -1.23 -8.40 3.93
N THR A 20 -2.25 -7.54 3.82
CA THR A 20 -3.38 -7.52 4.77
C THR A 20 -4.60 -8.32 4.32
N SER A 21 -4.74 -8.56 3.01
CA SER A 21 -5.88 -9.27 2.44
C SER A 21 -5.72 -10.79 2.56
N THR A 22 -6.68 -11.53 1.99
CA THR A 22 -6.65 -12.99 1.90
C THR A 22 -6.40 -13.43 0.47
N GLU A 23 -5.78 -14.60 0.29
CA GLU A 23 -5.51 -15.14 -1.06
C GLU A 23 -6.78 -15.25 -1.90
N LYS A 24 -7.90 -15.65 -1.28
CA LYS A 24 -9.21 -15.73 -1.95
C LYS A 24 -9.69 -14.38 -2.50
N LYS A 25 -9.38 -13.28 -1.82
CA LYS A 25 -9.76 -11.92 -2.26
C LYS A 25 -8.79 -11.37 -3.30
N LEU A 26 -7.49 -11.61 -3.11
CA LEU A 26 -6.46 -11.10 -4.03
C LEU A 26 -6.36 -11.91 -5.33
N GLY A 27 -6.78 -13.18 -5.33
CA GLY A 27 -6.54 -14.11 -6.43
C GLY A 27 -5.07 -14.50 -6.61
N LYS A 28 -4.19 -14.07 -5.69
CA LYS A 28 -2.75 -14.34 -5.63
C LYS A 28 -2.31 -14.60 -4.18
N PRO A 29 -1.16 -15.26 -3.95
CA PRO A 29 -0.63 -15.46 -2.60
C PRO A 29 -0.42 -14.13 -1.87
N VAL A 30 -0.64 -14.11 -0.56
CA VAL A 30 -0.29 -12.95 0.28
C VAL A 30 1.23 -12.75 0.25
N GLY A 31 1.69 -11.50 0.15
CA GLY A 31 3.10 -11.17 0.02
C GLY A 31 3.69 -11.51 -1.35
N SER A 32 2.84 -11.60 -2.38
CA SER A 32 3.26 -11.89 -3.76
C SER A 32 4.31 -10.90 -4.27
N ASP A 33 4.23 -9.64 -3.85
CA ASP A 33 5.18 -8.62 -4.26
C ASP A 33 6.58 -8.94 -3.71
N LEU A 34 6.67 -9.26 -2.41
CA LEU A 34 7.93 -9.67 -1.80
C LEU A 34 8.49 -10.95 -2.44
N LEU A 35 7.64 -11.93 -2.74
CA LEU A 35 8.05 -13.18 -3.40
C LEU A 35 8.64 -12.95 -4.79
N ASN A 36 8.17 -11.92 -5.50
CA ASN A 36 8.71 -11.52 -6.80
C ASN A 36 9.91 -10.55 -6.68
N GLY A 37 10.33 -10.22 -5.46
CA GLY A 37 11.44 -9.31 -5.18
C GLY A 37 11.06 -7.83 -5.23
N HIS A 38 9.77 -7.49 -5.23
CA HIS A 38 9.31 -6.12 -5.14
C HIS A 38 9.31 -5.66 -3.67
N ILE A 39 10.15 -4.66 -3.38
CA ILE A 39 10.24 -4.03 -2.07
C ILE A 39 9.32 -2.81 -2.06
N THR A 40 8.10 -3.00 -1.56
CA THR A 40 7.04 -1.96 -1.54
C THR A 40 7.07 -1.11 -0.27
N LEU A 41 6.24 -0.07 -0.21
CA LEU A 41 6.28 0.93 0.87
C LEU A 41 6.17 0.34 2.29
N PRO A 42 5.29 -0.63 2.60
CA PRO A 42 5.24 -1.24 3.93
C PRO A 42 6.59 -1.83 4.37
N ILE A 43 7.32 -2.47 3.45
CA ILE A 43 8.64 -3.05 3.72
C ILE A 43 9.67 -1.96 3.98
N LEU A 44 9.70 -0.92 3.13
CA LEU A 44 10.64 0.20 3.28
C LEU A 44 10.47 0.92 4.61
N LEU A 45 9.22 1.09 5.06
CA LEU A 45 8.90 1.70 6.36
C LEU A 45 9.39 0.84 7.53
N GLU A 46 9.21 -0.48 7.45
CA GLU A 46 9.70 -1.40 8.48
C GLU A 46 11.23 -1.44 8.54
N MET A 47 11.89 -1.56 7.38
CA MET A 47 13.36 -1.54 7.30
C MET A 47 13.98 -0.28 7.90
N ARG A 48 13.27 0.86 7.85
CA ARG A 48 13.75 2.13 8.41
C ARG A 48 13.80 2.12 9.93
N LYS A 49 12.91 1.40 10.61
CA LYS A 49 12.79 1.38 12.07
C LYS A 49 13.25 0.07 12.72
N ASN A 50 13.43 -0.99 11.94
CA ASN A 50 13.81 -2.31 12.39
C ASN A 50 15.09 -2.81 11.67
N PRO A 51 16.28 -2.62 12.27
CA PRO A 51 17.55 -3.04 11.66
C PRO A 51 17.65 -4.54 11.42
N ASP A 52 17.09 -5.37 12.29
CA ASP A 52 17.12 -6.84 12.14
C ASP A 52 16.26 -7.28 10.95
N PHE A 53 15.08 -6.68 10.80
CA PHE A 53 14.25 -6.91 9.62
C PHE A 53 14.93 -6.43 8.33
N LYS A 54 15.61 -5.28 8.38
CA LYS A 54 16.41 -4.80 7.25
C LYS A 54 17.46 -5.81 6.82
N LEU A 55 18.23 -6.37 7.75
CA LEU A 55 19.22 -7.42 7.45
C LEU A 55 18.54 -8.67 6.86
N LYS A 56 17.38 -9.06 7.38
CA LYS A 56 16.60 -10.19 6.86
C LYS A 56 16.16 -9.98 5.41
N ILE A 57 15.70 -8.77 5.06
CA ILE A 57 15.33 -8.41 3.69
C ILE A 57 16.56 -8.37 2.76
N GLU A 58 17.69 -7.84 3.23
CA GLU A 58 18.94 -7.78 2.45
C GLU A 58 19.54 -9.17 2.15
N GLN A 59 19.27 -10.15 3.01
CA GLN A 59 19.69 -11.55 2.83
C GLN A 59 18.72 -12.36 1.97
N LEU A 60 17.48 -11.91 1.82
CA LEU A 60 16.44 -12.62 1.07
C LEU A 60 16.78 -12.68 -0.42
N ARG A 61 16.78 -13.88 -0.99
CA ARG A 61 17.05 -14.13 -2.41
C ARG A 61 15.89 -14.87 -3.08
N ARG A 62 15.89 -14.95 -4.41
CA ARG A 62 14.85 -15.66 -5.17
C ARG A 62 14.78 -17.15 -4.86
N ASP A 63 15.90 -17.73 -4.44
CA ASP A 63 16.08 -19.13 -4.05
C ASP A 63 15.98 -19.36 -2.54
N SER A 64 15.70 -18.31 -1.75
CA SER A 64 15.40 -18.44 -0.31
C SER A 64 14.23 -19.37 -0.06
N GLU A 65 14.22 -20.00 1.11
CA GLU A 65 13.14 -20.92 1.47
C GLU A 65 11.82 -20.17 1.63
N ARG A 66 10.71 -20.82 1.26
CA ARG A 66 9.36 -20.25 1.39
C ARG A 66 9.08 -19.73 2.81
N LYS A 67 9.60 -20.41 3.82
CA LYS A 67 9.46 -20.04 5.23
C LYS A 67 10.11 -18.68 5.55
N GLU A 68 11.23 -18.35 4.92
CA GLU A 68 11.91 -17.06 5.15
C GLU A 68 11.04 -15.89 4.67
N PHE A 69 10.39 -16.05 3.52
CA PHE A 69 9.41 -15.10 3.00
C PHE A 69 8.19 -14.98 3.92
N GLU A 70 7.64 -16.10 4.37
CA GLU A 70 6.47 -16.12 5.26
C GLU A 70 6.76 -15.40 6.57
N GLU A 71 7.94 -15.59 7.16
CA GLU A 71 8.37 -14.85 8.34
C GLU A 71 8.41 -13.34 8.09
N CYS A 72 8.97 -12.89 6.98
CA CYS A 72 8.99 -11.46 6.63
C CYS A 72 7.58 -10.89 6.44
N ILE A 73 6.69 -11.63 5.77
CA ILE A 73 5.28 -11.25 5.60
C ILE A 73 4.59 -11.14 6.96
N GLN A 74 4.82 -12.08 7.88
CA GLN A 74 4.22 -12.04 9.22
C GLN A 74 4.71 -10.87 10.06
N ILE A 75 6.00 -10.48 9.93
CA ILE A 75 6.54 -9.29 10.60
C ILE A 75 5.79 -8.04 10.11
N ILE A 76 5.66 -7.87 8.79
CA ILE A 76 4.96 -6.72 8.21
C ILE A 76 3.48 -6.68 8.63
N ARG A 77 2.78 -7.83 8.63
CA ARG A 77 1.37 -7.91 9.03
C ARG A 77 1.10 -7.48 10.48
N LYS A 78 2.09 -7.62 11.35
CA LYS A 78 2.00 -7.26 12.78
C LYS A 78 2.63 -5.90 13.10
N SER A 79 3.16 -5.21 12.08
CA SER A 79 3.83 -3.94 12.26
C SER A 79 2.91 -2.75 11.99
N ASP A 80 3.13 -1.68 12.74
CA ASP A 80 2.54 -0.36 12.51
C ASP A 80 2.92 0.23 11.14
N SER A 81 3.91 -0.36 10.43
CA SER A 81 4.30 0.03 9.07
C SER A 81 3.15 -0.08 8.06
N ILE A 82 2.18 -0.96 8.31
CA ILE A 82 0.94 -1.04 7.52
C ILE A 82 0.11 0.23 7.67
N ASP A 83 -0.06 0.72 8.90
CA ASP A 83 -0.86 1.91 9.16
C ASP A 83 -0.11 3.18 8.74
N GLU A 84 1.22 3.24 8.93
CA GLU A 84 2.06 4.30 8.35
C GLU A 84 1.91 4.39 6.82
N ALA A 85 1.88 3.25 6.11
CA ALA A 85 1.67 3.25 4.66
C ALA A 85 0.27 3.79 4.29
N LYS A 86 -0.78 3.41 5.04
CA LYS A 86 -2.14 3.95 4.86
C LYS A 86 -2.21 5.45 5.12
N GLU A 87 -1.45 5.97 6.08
CA GLU A 87 -1.35 7.41 6.32
C GLU A 87 -0.71 8.14 5.13
N VAL A 88 0.34 7.57 4.54
CA VAL A 88 0.95 8.14 3.32
C VAL A 88 -0.07 8.18 2.18
N SER A 89 -0.84 7.10 1.99
CA SER A 89 -1.94 7.07 1.02
C SER A 89 -2.99 8.15 1.30
N SER A 90 -3.39 8.30 2.56
CA SER A 90 -4.37 9.31 3.01
C SER A 90 -3.90 10.74 2.75
N LYS A 91 -2.60 11.02 2.90
CA LYS A 91 -1.99 12.31 2.55
C LYS A 91 -2.09 12.59 1.05
N TYR A 92 -1.86 11.58 0.20
CA TYR A 92 -2.04 11.73 -1.25
C TYR A 92 -3.51 11.99 -1.62
N LEU A 93 -4.46 11.27 -1.03
CA LEU A 93 -5.90 11.53 -1.27
C LEU A 93 -6.31 12.91 -0.83
N SER A 94 -5.82 13.38 0.32
CA SER A 94 -6.10 14.73 0.80
C SER A 94 -5.64 15.79 -0.20
N LYS A 95 -4.45 15.62 -0.80
CA LYS A 95 -3.98 16.49 -1.89
C LYS A 95 -4.89 16.44 -3.11
N ALA A 96 -5.40 15.26 -3.48
CA ALA A 96 -6.36 15.13 -4.58
C ALA A 96 -7.68 15.84 -4.28
N LEU A 97 -8.26 15.63 -3.09
CA LEU A 97 -9.51 16.22 -2.65
C LEU A 97 -9.44 17.75 -2.60
N ASN A 98 -8.32 18.31 -2.11
CA ASN A 98 -8.10 19.75 -2.10
C ASN A 98 -8.14 20.33 -3.52
N LEU A 99 -7.41 19.72 -4.47
CA LEU A 99 -7.43 20.17 -5.85
C LEU A 99 -8.80 20.00 -6.53
N ILE A 100 -9.54 18.93 -6.21
CA ILE A 100 -10.91 18.75 -6.72
C ILE A 100 -11.83 19.85 -6.18
N SER A 101 -11.61 20.31 -4.95
CA SER A 101 -12.42 21.37 -4.32
C SER A 101 -12.33 22.71 -5.05
N GLU A 102 -11.22 22.95 -5.75
CA GLU A 102 -10.97 24.16 -6.56
C GLU A 102 -11.64 24.12 -7.94
N LEU A 103 -12.19 22.96 -8.36
CA LEU A 103 -12.91 22.84 -9.63
C LEU A 103 -14.27 23.55 -9.58
N PRO A 104 -14.81 23.99 -10.73
CA PRO A 104 -16.16 24.55 -10.82
C PRO A 104 -17.21 23.60 -10.25
N ASP A 105 -18.17 24.14 -9.52
CA ASP A 105 -19.27 23.35 -8.97
C ASP A 105 -20.15 22.77 -10.07
N GLY A 106 -20.62 21.54 -9.84
CA GLY A 106 -21.47 20.83 -10.80
C GLY A 106 -21.42 19.33 -10.58
N HIS A 107 -22.24 18.61 -11.35
CA HIS A 107 -22.32 17.15 -11.29
C HIS A 107 -20.96 16.44 -11.48
N PRO A 108 -20.07 16.87 -12.40
CA PRO A 108 -18.76 16.24 -12.56
C PRO A 108 -17.86 16.33 -11.32
N LYS A 109 -17.83 17.48 -10.63
CA LYS A 109 -17.06 17.67 -9.39
C LYS A 109 -17.56 16.72 -8.30
N SER A 110 -18.87 16.65 -8.11
CA SER A 110 -19.50 15.76 -7.13
C SER A 110 -19.19 14.28 -7.42
N LEU A 111 -19.21 13.88 -8.69
CA LEU A 111 -18.86 12.51 -9.11
C LEU A 111 -17.40 12.20 -8.80
N LEU A 112 -16.48 13.10 -9.15
CA LEU A 112 -15.04 12.92 -8.91
C LEU A 112 -14.69 12.89 -7.41
N LEU A 113 -15.34 13.72 -6.59
CA LEU A 113 -15.21 13.67 -5.12
C LEU A 113 -15.68 12.32 -4.57
N SER A 114 -16.85 11.84 -5.00
CA SER A 114 -17.40 10.56 -4.57
C SER A 114 -16.49 9.39 -4.94
N LEU A 115 -15.99 9.37 -6.18
CA LEU A 115 -15.04 8.38 -6.65
C LEU A 115 -13.74 8.39 -5.82
N THR A 116 -13.16 9.57 -5.63
CA THR A 116 -11.89 9.73 -4.89
C THR A 116 -12.03 9.27 -3.43
N LYS A 117 -13.15 9.59 -2.77
CA LYS A 117 -13.44 9.12 -1.41
C LYS A 117 -13.57 7.60 -1.34
N LYS A 118 -14.27 6.98 -2.30
CA LYS A 118 -14.42 5.51 -2.35
C LYS A 118 -13.09 4.79 -2.53
N MET A 119 -12.17 5.37 -3.31
CA MET A 119 -10.84 4.79 -3.51
C MET A 119 -10.02 4.71 -2.21
N GLY A 120 -10.14 5.71 -1.33
CA GLY A 120 -9.44 5.71 -0.04
C GLY A 120 -9.97 4.74 1.00
N SER A 121 -11.24 4.35 0.89
CA SER A 121 -11.87 3.39 1.80
C SER A 121 -11.82 1.94 1.30
N ARG A 122 -10.97 1.63 0.30
CA ARG A 122 -10.91 0.29 -0.30
C ARG A 122 -10.30 -0.71 0.69
N ASN A 123 -11.14 -1.59 1.23
CA ASN A 123 -10.76 -2.69 2.12
C ASN A 123 -10.91 -4.08 1.44
N THR A 124 -11.08 -4.10 0.12
CA THR A 124 -11.47 -5.28 -0.67
C THR A 124 -10.66 -5.38 -1.93
#